data_AF-A0A956NMI7-F1
#
_entry.id   AF-A0A956NMI7-F1
#
_cell.length_a   1.000
_cell.length_b   1.000
_cell.length_c   1.000
_cell.angle_alpha   90.00
_cell.angle_beta   90.00
_cell.angle_gamma   90.00
#
_symmetry.space_group_name_H-M   'P 1'
#
loop_
_entity.id
_entity.type
_entity.pdbx_description
1 polymer ?
#
loop_
_entity_poly.entity_id
_entity_poly.type
_entity_poly.pdbx_seq_one_letter_code
_entity_poly.pdbx_strand_id
1 'polypeptide(L)' 'HMGLYMDEELATWFAKEYQEQVPTKLDMGKSCVRMKNPKNIPYELIGDLVSKMSMERYIELYEENHRK' A
#
# COMPACT_ATOMS: atom_id res chain seq x y z
N HIS A 1 8.39 -2.58 10.59
CA HIS A 1 8.26 -1.70 9.40
C HIS A 1 6.86 -1.89 8.87
N MET A 2 6.00 -0.88 9.01
CA MET A 2 4.54 -1.02 9.01
C MET A 2 3.92 -0.84 7.63
N GLY A 3 2.84 -1.59 7.37
CA GLY A 3 1.87 -1.34 6.31
C GLY A 3 2.01 -2.26 5.10
N LEU A 4 1.97 -1.68 3.90
CA LEU A 4 1.93 -2.39 2.60
C LEU A 4 3.00 -3.48 2.43
N TYR A 5 4.15 -3.35 3.09
CA TYR A 5 5.23 -4.34 3.03
C TYR A 5 4.97 -5.63 3.81
N MET A 6 4.05 -5.61 4.77
CA MET A 6 3.71 -6.78 5.59
C MET A 6 2.74 -7.72 4.88
N ASP A 7 2.07 -7.24 3.83
CA ASP A 7 1.09 -7.99 3.05
C ASP A 7 1.47 -7.95 1.56
N GLU A 8 2.18 -8.98 1.11
CA GLU A 8 2.69 -9.06 -0.27
C GLU A 8 1.58 -9.08 -1.33
N GLU A 9 0.42 -9.65 -0.98
CA GLU A 9 -0.74 -9.69 -1.87
C GLU A 9 -1.31 -8.28 -2.05
N LEU A 10 -1.50 -7.54 -0.96
CA LEU A 10 -1.96 -6.15 -1.00
C LEU A 10 -0.96 -5.25 -1.73
N ALA A 11 0.35 -5.46 -1.53
CA ALA A 11 1.40 -4.74 -2.25
C ALA A 11 1.36 -4.98 -3.76
N THR A 12 1.17 -6.24 -4.17
CA THR A 12 1.09 -6.63 -5.57
C THR A 12 -0.16 -6.06 -6.24
N TRP A 13 -1.30 -6.17 -5.56
CA TRP A 13 -2.56 -5.55 -6.01
C TRP A 13 -2.39 -4.04 -6.19
N PHE A 14 -1.89 -3.33 -5.18
CA PHE A 14 -1.72 -1.88 -5.24
C PHE A 14 -0.77 -1.45 -6.36
N ALA A 15 0.33 -2.18 -6.56
CA ALA A 15 1.27 -1.89 -7.64
C ALA A 15 0.65 -2.04 -9.04
N LYS A 16 -0.23 -3.02 -9.21
CA LYS A 16 -0.97 -3.24 -10.47
C LYS A 16 -1.98 -2.11 -10.70
N GLU A 17 -2.88 -1.87 -9.75
CA GLU A 17 -3.92 -0.83 -9.88
C GLU A 17 -3.31 0.57 -10.06
N TYR A 18 -2.21 0.87 -9.36
CA TYR A 18 -1.51 2.15 -9.51
C TYR A 18 -0.98 2.35 -10.92
N GLN A 19 -0.49 1.30 -11.59
CA GLN A 19 -0.02 1.39 -12.98
C GLN A 19 -1.15 1.60 -13.98
N GLU A 20 -2.36 1.12 -13.67
CA GLU A 20 -3.54 1.29 -14.53
C GLU A 20 -4.12 2.71 -14.42
N GLN A 21 -4.07 3.32 -13.23
CA GLN A 21 -4.69 4.63 -12.97
C GLN A 21 -3.72 5.82 -13.06
N VAL A 22 -2.43 5.61 -12.80
CA VAL A 22 -1.44 6.69 -12.72
C VAL A 22 -0.43 6.59 -13.87
N PRO A 23 -0.23 7.66 -14.66
CA PRO A 23 0.67 7.63 -15.83
C PRO A 23 2.16 7.56 -15.45
N THR A 24 2.49 7.71 -14.17
CA THR A 24 3.87 7.69 -13.67
C THR A 24 4.14 6.38 -12.95
N LYS A 25 5.38 5.88 -13.05
CA LYS A 25 5.83 4.71 -12.30
C LYS A 25 5.64 4.92 -10.78
N LEU A 26 5.16 3.88 -10.10
CA LEU A 26 5.09 3.82 -8.65
C LEU A 26 6.48 4.03 -8.03
N ASP A 27 6.64 5.08 -7.23
CA ASP A 27 7.85 5.40 -6.47
C ASP A 27 7.60 5.02 -5.00
N MET A 28 8.01 3.81 -4.61
CA MET A 28 7.78 3.26 -3.28
C MET A 28 9.10 2.81 -2.64
N GLY A 29 9.29 3.18 -1.37
CA GLY A 29 10.35 2.66 -0.50
C GLY A 29 9.78 1.79 0.62
N LYS A 30 10.65 1.26 1.50
CA LYS A 30 10.33 0.28 2.57
C LYS A 30 9.11 0.59 3.45
N SER A 31 8.64 1.83 3.52
CA SER A 31 7.45 2.20 4.30
C SER A 31 6.66 3.38 3.72
N CYS A 32 6.99 3.88 2.52
CA CYS A 32 6.40 5.09 1.98
C CYS A 32 6.18 5.01 0.47
N VAL A 33 5.03 5.51 0.00
CA VAL A 33 4.75 5.82 -1.40
C VAL A 33 4.97 7.32 -1.62
N ARG A 34 5.76 7.70 -2.62
CA ARG A 34 6.10 9.09 -2.95
C ARG A 34 5.34 9.54 -4.19
N MET A 35 4.40 10.46 -3.99
CA MET A 35 3.66 11.11 -5.07
C MET A 35 4.28 12.48 -5.34
N LYS A 36 4.84 12.67 -6.55
CA LYS A 36 5.56 13.91 -6.91
C LYS A 36 4.67 14.96 -7.57
N ASN A 37 3.58 14.52 -8.23
CA ASN A 37 2.67 15.40 -8.94
C ASN A 37 1.29 15.38 -8.26
N PRO A 38 0.88 16.46 -7.57
CA PRO A 38 -0.42 16.56 -6.91
C PRO A 38 -1.62 16.36 -7.84
N LYS A 39 -1.47 16.64 -9.15
CA LYS A 39 -2.55 16.48 -10.13
C LYS A 39 -2.87 15.01 -10.45
N ASN A 40 -1.94 14.11 -10.18
CA ASN A 40 -2.05 12.69 -10.54
C ASN A 40 -2.21 11.81 -9.29
N ILE A 41 -2.62 12.39 -8.15
CA ILE A 41 -2.85 11.62 -6.92
C ILE A 41 -4.15 10.81 -7.11
N PRO A 42 -4.10 9.47 -7.08
CA PRO A 42 -5.30 8.64 -7.23
C PRO A 42 -6.02 8.51 -5.88
N TYR A 43 -6.79 9.52 -5.50
CA TYR A 43 -7.46 9.56 -4.18
C TYR A 43 -8.41 8.37 -3.96
N GLU A 44 -9.13 7.94 -5.00
CA GLU A 44 -10.02 6.79 -4.93
C GLU A 44 -9.26 5.50 -4.63
N LEU A 45 -8.17 5.23 -5.37
CA LEU A 45 -7.29 4.08 -5.12
C LEU A 45 -6.68 4.09 -3.72
N ILE A 46 -6.33 5.28 -3.19
CA ILE A 46 -5.84 5.41 -1.81
C ILE A 46 -6.96 5.06 -0.82
N GLY A 47 -8.20 5.49 -1.09
CA GLY A 47 -9.39 5.10 -0.33
C GLY A 47 -9.59 3.59 -0.30
N ASP A 48 -9.48 2.94 -1.46
CA ASP A 48 -9.57 1.48 -1.57
C ASP A 48 -8.44 0.81 -0.79
N LEU A 49 -7.21 1.30 -0.90
CA LEU A 49 -6.05 0.77 -0.20
C LEU A 49 -6.27 0.79 1.33
N VAL A 50 -6.71 1.92 1.89
CA VAL A 50 -6.94 2.02 3.34
C VAL A 50 -8.13 1.17 3.79
N SER A 51 -9.13 0.96 2.92
CA SER A 51 -10.28 0.11 3.23
C SER A 51 -9.94 -1.39 3.24
N LYS A 52 -8.94 -1.80 2.45
CA LYS A 52 -8.49 -3.19 2.34
C LYS A 52 -7.65 -3.68 3.52
N MET A 53 -7.16 -2.78 4.37
CA MET A 53 -6.43 -3.15 5.58
C MET A 53 -7.35 -3.01 6.79
N SER A 54 -7.89 -4.12 7.30
CA SER A 54 -8.62 -4.12 8.56
C SER A 54 -7.68 -4.04 9.77
N MET A 55 -8.20 -3.60 10.92
CA MET A 55 -7.43 -3.54 12.15
C MET A 55 -6.99 -4.93 12.60
N GLU A 56 -7.86 -5.93 12.45
CA GLU A 56 -7.60 -7.33 12.82
C GLU A 56 -6.46 -7.90 11.97
N ARG A 57 -6.53 -7.70 10.65
CA ARG A 57 -5.48 -8.13 9.72
C ARG A 57 -4.14 -7.48 10.04
N TYR A 58 -4.17 -6.19 10.39
CA TYR A 58 -2.97 -5.48 10.82
C TYR A 58 -2.36 -6.08 12.10
N ILE A 59 -3.18 -6.43 13.09
CA ILE A 59 -2.72 -7.07 14.34
C ILE A 59 -2.10 -8.44 14.05
N GLU A 60 -2.76 -9.27 13.25
CA GLU A 60 -2.25 -10.59 12.84
C GLU A 60 -0.85 -10.47 12.22
N LEU A 61 -0.72 -9.63 11.19
CA LEU A 61 0.55 -9.39 10.49
C LEU A 61 1.62 -8.84 11.41
N TYR A 62 1.24 -7.96 12.35
CA TYR A 62 2.15 -7.40 13.33
C TYR A 62 2.67 -8.49 14.28
N GLU A 63 1.79 -9.32 14.83
CA GLU A 63 2.18 -10.38 15.75
C GLU A 63 3.02 -11.48 15.07
N GLU A 64 2.71 -11.84 13.81
CA GLU A 64 3.52 -12.77 13.02
C GLU A 64 4.95 -12.25 12.79
N ASN A 65 5.09 -10.97 12.47
CA ASN A 65 6.40 -10.36 12.23
C ASN A 65 7.20 -10.10 13.52
N HIS A 66 6.54 -10.03 14.69
CA HIS A 66 7.16 -9.73 15.98
C HIS A 66 7.35 -10.95 16.90
N ARG A 67 6.68 -12.08 16.66
CA ARG A 67 7.00 -13.36 17.29
C ARG A 67 8.26 -13.96 16.64
N LYS A 68 9.42 -13.55 17.15
CA LYS A 68 10.68 -14.29 17.06
C LYS A 68 10.95 -15.04 18.35
#